data_AF-A0A838DKX6-F1
#
_entry.id   AF-A0A838DKX6-F1
#
_cell.length_a   1.000
_cell.length_b   1.000
_cell.length_c   1.000
_cell.angle_alpha   90.00
_cell.angle_beta   90.00
_cell.angle_gamma   90.00
#
_symmetry.space_group_name_H-M   'P 1'
#
loop_
_entity.id
_entity.type
_entity.pdbx_description
1 polymer ?
#
loop_
_entity_poly.entity_id
_entity_poly.type
_entity_poly.pdbx_seq_one_letter_code
_entity_poly.pdbx_strand_id
1 'polypeptide(L)'
;MNLSPENKIAGVLTPLFALRTETDLGVGDLDGLRQFIDWSAHVGFKLVQLLPINETGGDNSPYNAISAMAIEPTTLHFAPGSPEDLTQADFDSVLASANLKKLRSGSVHYPQVRKLKRALLEKAFARFEAG
;
A
#
# COMPACT_ATOMS: atom_id res chain seq x y z
N MET A 1 25.28 2.93 7.45
CA MET A 1 25.62 1.49 7.28
C MET A 1 27.00 1.45 6.64
N ASN A 2 27.99 0.84 7.30
CA ASN A 2 29.33 0.70 6.72
C ASN A 2 29.37 -0.60 5.91
N LEU A 3 29.28 -0.46 4.59
CA LEU A 3 29.36 -1.59 3.67
C LEU A 3 30.83 -1.90 3.40
N SER A 4 31.27 -3.12 3.68
CA SER A 4 32.61 -3.59 3.36
C SER A 4 32.63 -5.10 3.09
N PRO A 5 33.64 -5.65 2.39
CA PRO A 5 33.73 -7.08 2.11
C PRO A 5 33.65 -7.97 3.36
N GLU A 6 34.18 -7.49 4.48
CA GLU A 6 34.14 -8.14 5.80
C GLU A 6 32.80 -7.98 6.53
N ASN A 7 31.98 -6.98 6.17
CA ASN A 7 30.65 -6.73 6.73
C ASN A 7 29.56 -6.95 5.69
N LYS A 8 29.36 -8.22 5.31
CA LYS A 8 28.31 -8.62 4.35
C LYS A 8 26.93 -8.40 4.94
N ILE A 9 26.03 -7.86 4.12
CA ILE A 9 24.60 -7.75 4.44
C ILE A 9 23.77 -8.55 3.45
N ALA A 10 22.55 -8.89 3.86
CA ALA A 10 21.52 -9.37 2.98
C ALA A 10 20.31 -8.43 3.03
N GLY A 11 19.57 -8.38 1.93
CA GLY A 11 18.34 -7.62 1.81
C GLY A 11 17.32 -8.38 0.98
N VAL A 12 16.08 -7.90 1.00
CA VAL A 12 14.98 -8.46 0.21
C VAL A 12 14.46 -7.39 -0.74
N LEU A 13 14.32 -7.76 -2.01
CA LEU A 13 13.63 -6.96 -3.01
C LEU A 13 12.21 -7.48 -3.18
N THR A 14 11.22 -6.59 -3.10
CA THR A 14 9.82 -6.98 -3.29
C THR A 14 9.00 -5.86 -3.97
N PRO A 15 8.04 -6.19 -4.85
CA PRO A 15 7.03 -5.24 -5.27
C PRO A 15 6.07 -4.93 -4.11
N LEU A 16 5.93 -3.64 -3.74
CA LEU A 16 5.00 -3.21 -2.68
C LEU A 16 3.57 -3.72 -2.93
N PHE A 17 3.06 -3.55 -4.15
CA PHE A 17 1.70 -3.97 -4.51
C PHE A 17 1.43 -5.48 -4.31
N ALA A 18 2.48 -6.30 -4.24
CA ALA A 18 2.37 -7.75 -4.07
C ALA A 18 2.35 -8.20 -2.61
N LEU A 19 2.72 -7.33 -1.66
CA LEU A 19 2.58 -7.63 -0.24
C LEU A 19 1.11 -7.89 0.10
N ARG A 20 0.88 -8.83 1.01
CA ARG A 20 -0.44 -9.18 1.54
C ARG A 20 -0.37 -9.25 3.05
N THR A 21 -1.41 -8.76 3.70
CA THR A 21 -1.60 -8.83 5.15
C THR A 21 -2.96 -9.46 5.45
N GLU A 22 -3.28 -9.66 6.72
CA GLU A 22 -4.61 -10.13 7.15
C GLU A 22 -5.69 -9.04 7.01
N THR A 23 -5.32 -7.79 6.79
CA THR A 23 -6.25 -6.64 6.76
C THR A 23 -6.18 -5.82 5.47
N ASP A 24 -5.32 -6.18 4.51
CA ASP A 24 -5.20 -5.43 3.26
C ASP A 24 -6.50 -5.40 2.43
N LEU A 25 -6.57 -4.42 1.52
CA LEU A 25 -7.73 -4.18 0.65
C LEU A 25 -7.53 -4.75 -0.77
N GLY A 26 -6.73 -5.81 -0.93
CA GLY A 26 -6.44 -6.49 -2.20
C GLY A 26 -5.15 -6.05 -2.89
N VAL A 27 -4.36 -5.20 -2.25
CA VAL A 27 -3.05 -4.71 -2.72
C VAL A 27 -2.18 -4.38 -1.52
N GLY A 28 -0.87 -4.57 -1.64
CA GLY A 28 0.05 -4.15 -0.59
C GLY A 28 0.15 -2.63 -0.49
N ASP A 29 0.26 -2.14 0.74
CA ASP A 29 0.25 -0.72 1.10
C ASP A 29 1.23 -0.42 2.24
N LEU A 30 1.21 0.81 2.76
CA LEU A 30 2.16 1.27 3.78
C LEU A 30 2.12 0.46 5.09
N ASP A 31 0.98 -0.11 5.50
CA ASP A 31 0.95 -0.97 6.68
C ASP A 31 1.57 -2.34 6.37
N GLY A 32 1.24 -2.91 5.20
CA GLY A 32 1.92 -4.12 4.71
C GLY A 32 3.43 -3.94 4.57
N LEU A 33 3.89 -2.78 4.12
CA LEU A 33 5.31 -2.44 4.06
C LEU A 33 5.93 -2.38 5.45
N ARG A 34 5.26 -1.74 6.41
CA ARG A 34 5.73 -1.64 7.80
C ARG A 34 5.87 -3.04 8.42
N GLN A 35 4.84 -3.89 8.31
CA GLN A 35 4.90 -5.27 8.77
C GLN A 35 6.05 -6.06 8.11
N PHE A 36 6.25 -5.86 6.80
CA PHE A 36 7.34 -6.50 6.06
C PHE A 36 8.73 -6.03 6.49
N ILE A 37 8.89 -4.74 6.82
CA ILE A 37 10.13 -4.20 7.38
C ILE A 37 10.39 -4.81 8.76
N ASP A 38 9.38 -4.86 9.63
CA ASP A 38 9.50 -5.46 10.97
C ASP A 38 9.92 -6.94 10.88
N TRP A 39 9.30 -7.69 9.97
CA TRP A 39 9.67 -9.08 9.71
C TRP A 39 11.09 -9.21 9.14
N SER A 40 11.45 -8.37 8.17
CA SER A 40 12.78 -8.41 7.54
C SER A 40 13.88 -8.15 8.57
N ALA A 41 13.68 -7.17 9.45
CA ALA A 41 14.60 -6.87 10.54
C ALA A 41 14.69 -8.02 11.55
N HIS A 42 13.56 -8.64 11.89
CA HIS A 42 13.51 -9.79 12.81
C HIS A 42 14.31 -11.00 12.28
N VAL A 43 14.22 -11.29 10.98
CA VAL A 43 14.96 -12.39 10.33
C VAL A 43 16.44 -12.02 10.08
N GLY A 44 16.82 -10.76 10.27
CA GLY A 44 18.21 -10.29 10.18
C GLY A 44 18.60 -9.63 8.86
N PHE A 45 17.65 -9.47 7.92
CA PHE A 45 17.87 -8.65 6.74
C PHE A 45 18.09 -7.19 7.13
N LYS A 46 18.93 -6.49 6.35
CA LYS A 46 19.35 -5.10 6.63
C LYS A 46 18.82 -4.10 5.63
N LEU A 47 18.20 -4.56 4.54
CA LEU A 47 17.69 -3.74 3.46
C LEU A 47 16.38 -4.30 2.93
N VAL A 48 15.37 -3.44 2.80
CA VAL A 48 14.18 -3.68 1.99
C VAL A 48 14.27 -2.78 0.77
N GLN A 49 14.28 -3.39 -0.41
CA GLN A 49 14.24 -2.67 -1.68
C GLN A 49 12.88 -2.88 -2.34
N LEU A 50 12.28 -1.81 -2.85
CA LEU A 50 11.02 -1.86 -3.56
C LEU A 50 11.23 -1.71 -5.07
N LEU A 51 10.29 -2.26 -5.84
CA LEU A 51 10.07 -1.76 -7.20
C LEU A 51 9.59 -0.29 -7.14
N PRO A 52 9.66 0.48 -8.24
CA PRO A 52 9.15 1.84 -8.24
C PRO A 52 7.69 1.90 -7.75
N ILE A 53 7.38 2.93 -6.95
CA ILE A 53 6.07 3.13 -6.30
C ILE A 53 5.36 4.38 -6.84
N ASN A 54 5.86 4.93 -7.93
CA ASN A 54 5.36 6.15 -8.54
C ASN A 54 4.00 5.93 -9.22
N GLU A 55 3.23 7.00 -9.35
CA GLU A 55 1.93 7.00 -10.03
C GLU A 55 2.07 6.60 -11.51
N THR A 56 1.24 5.66 -11.98
CA THR A 56 1.28 5.08 -13.34
C THR A 56 0.03 5.41 -14.19
N GLY A 57 -0.90 6.19 -13.65
CA GLY A 57 -2.15 6.55 -14.31
C GLY A 57 -3.04 5.33 -14.54
N GLY A 58 -3.42 5.10 -15.79
CA GLY A 58 -4.23 3.94 -16.18
C GLY A 58 -3.44 2.64 -16.31
N ASP A 59 -2.11 2.69 -16.36
CA ASP A 59 -1.23 1.52 -16.41
C ASP A 59 -1.01 0.93 -15.00
N ASN A 60 -0.54 -0.31 -14.92
CA ASN A 60 -0.18 -1.00 -13.69
C ASN A 60 1.30 -1.41 -13.66
N SER A 61 2.06 -1.18 -14.74
CA SER A 61 3.50 -1.42 -14.76
C SER A 61 4.22 -0.36 -13.92
N PRO A 62 4.99 -0.75 -12.88
CA PRO A 62 5.71 0.21 -12.03
C PRO A 62 6.78 1.01 -12.79
N TYR A 63 7.13 0.60 -14.02
CA TYR A 63 8.09 1.30 -14.87
C TYR A 63 7.45 2.31 -15.82
N ASN A 64 6.11 2.40 -15.87
CA ASN A 64 5.39 3.35 -16.71
C ASN A 64 4.84 4.52 -15.87
N ALA A 65 5.70 5.16 -15.09
CA ALA A 65 5.32 6.27 -14.23
C ALA A 65 5.00 7.53 -15.04
N ILE A 66 3.90 8.19 -14.71
CA ILE A 66 3.51 9.49 -15.30
C ILE A 66 4.14 10.67 -14.55
N SER A 67 4.75 10.42 -13.39
CA SER A 67 5.44 11.41 -12.57
C SER A 67 6.57 10.76 -11.78
N ALA A 68 7.75 11.39 -11.78
CA ALA A 68 8.88 10.97 -10.95
C ALA A 68 8.70 11.32 -9.46
N MET A 69 7.72 12.18 -9.13
CA MET A 69 7.52 12.72 -7.78
C MET A 69 6.25 12.19 -7.10
N ALA A 70 5.20 11.94 -7.88
CA ALA A 70 3.93 11.46 -7.31
C ALA A 70 4.01 9.96 -6.99
N ILE A 71 3.51 9.59 -5.82
CA ILE A 71 3.38 8.20 -5.36
C ILE A 71 1.99 7.68 -5.75
N GLU A 72 1.92 6.41 -6.16
CA GLU A 72 0.67 5.71 -6.49
C GLU A 72 -0.27 5.66 -5.26
N PRO A 73 -1.47 6.29 -5.31
CA PRO A 73 -2.38 6.39 -4.17
C PRO A 73 -2.87 5.07 -3.59
N THR A 74 -2.86 3.98 -4.37
CA THR A 74 -3.23 2.65 -3.85
C THR A 74 -2.24 2.12 -2.81
N THR A 75 -1.04 2.70 -2.71
CA THR A 75 -0.07 2.39 -1.66
C THR A 75 -0.45 2.97 -0.29
N LEU A 76 -1.42 3.89 -0.20
CA LEU A 76 -1.90 4.41 1.08
C LEU A 76 -2.57 3.30 1.90
N HIS A 77 -2.27 3.29 3.21
CA HIS A 77 -2.95 2.45 4.18
C HIS A 77 -4.28 3.08 4.58
N PHE A 78 -5.36 2.31 4.43
CA PHE A 78 -6.70 2.72 4.83
C PHE A 78 -7.23 1.82 5.94
N ALA A 79 -7.51 2.43 7.08
CA ALA A 79 -8.18 1.84 8.22
C ALA A 79 -8.96 2.95 8.95
N PRO A 80 -9.91 2.62 9.83
CA PRO A 80 -10.48 3.62 10.75
C PRO A 80 -9.37 4.39 11.48
N GLY A 81 -9.32 5.71 11.32
CA GLY A 81 -8.27 6.60 11.83
C GLY A 81 -6.98 6.67 10.99
N SER A 82 -6.95 6.05 9.81
CA SER A 82 -5.85 6.18 8.83
C SER A 82 -6.42 6.29 7.41
N PRO A 83 -6.42 7.47 6.77
CA PRO A 83 -6.04 8.78 7.33
C PRO A 83 -6.85 9.17 8.58
N GLU A 84 -6.37 10.09 9.41
CA GLU A 84 -6.99 10.49 10.69
C GLU A 84 -8.48 10.80 10.55
N ASP A 85 -8.86 11.47 9.46
CA ASP A 85 -10.23 11.87 9.15
C ASP A 85 -11.14 10.71 8.71
N LEU A 86 -10.60 9.52 8.42
CA LEU A 86 -11.38 8.37 7.99
C LEU A 86 -12.05 7.68 9.17
N THR A 87 -13.33 7.97 9.38
CA THR A 87 -14.07 7.35 10.48
C THR A 87 -14.39 5.88 10.23
N GLN A 88 -14.66 5.15 11.33
CA GLN A 88 -15.18 3.78 11.26
C GLN A 88 -16.45 3.68 10.40
N ALA A 89 -17.39 4.62 10.57
CA ALA A 89 -18.65 4.62 9.85
C ALA A 89 -18.47 4.80 8.34
N ASP A 90 -17.59 5.72 7.92
CA ASP A 90 -17.28 5.93 6.50
C ASP A 90 -16.53 4.73 5.91
N PHE A 91 -15.57 4.17 6.66
CA PHE A 91 -14.84 2.96 6.26
C PHE A 91 -15.81 1.79 6.02
N ASP A 92 -16.65 1.47 7.00
CA ASP A 92 -17.62 0.38 6.92
C ASP A 92 -18.63 0.60 5.78
N SER A 93 -19.11 1.84 5.60
CA SER A 93 -20.03 2.19 4.52
C SER A 93 -19.43 1.92 3.15
N VAL A 94 -18.15 2.23 2.94
CA VAL A 94 -17.48 2.00 1.66
C VAL A 94 -17.20 0.51 1.47
N LEU A 95 -16.72 -0.18 2.52
CA LEU A 95 -16.40 -1.61 2.48
C LEU A 95 -17.63 -2.50 2.26
N ALA A 96 -18.82 -2.09 2.73
CA ALA A 96 -20.06 -2.83 2.53
C ALA A 96 -20.38 -3.10 1.04
N SER A 97 -19.87 -2.24 0.14
CA SER A 97 -20.04 -2.39 -1.31
C SER A 97 -18.95 -3.24 -1.99
N ALA A 98 -17.91 -3.67 -1.25
CA ALA A 98 -16.74 -4.32 -1.79
C ALA A 98 -16.71 -5.83 -1.49
N ASN A 99 -16.34 -6.64 -2.49
CA ASN A 99 -16.07 -8.06 -2.28
C ASN A 99 -14.59 -8.27 -1.92
N LEU A 100 -14.23 -8.02 -0.66
CA LEU A 100 -12.83 -8.12 -0.20
C LEU A 100 -12.24 -9.51 -0.40
N LYS A 101 -13.02 -10.57 -0.20
CA LYS A 101 -12.56 -11.95 -0.43
C LYS A 101 -12.06 -12.14 -1.87
N LYS A 102 -12.77 -11.58 -2.85
CA LYS A 102 -12.36 -11.62 -4.26
C LYS A 102 -11.11 -10.77 -4.49
N LEU A 103 -11.09 -9.53 -3.99
CA LEU A 103 -9.98 -8.58 -4.19
C LEU A 103 -8.66 -9.11 -3.64
N ARG A 104 -8.71 -9.89 -2.56
CA ARG A 104 -7.54 -10.44 -1.87
C ARG A 104 -7.08 -11.78 -2.46
N SER A 105 -7.80 -12.33 -3.43
CA SER A 105 -7.44 -13.59 -4.08
C SER A 105 -6.66 -13.36 -5.38
N GLY A 106 -5.52 -14.03 -5.51
CA GLY A 106 -4.69 -14.02 -6.71
C GLY A 106 -4.01 -12.67 -6.98
N SER A 107 -3.89 -12.33 -8.26
CA SER A 107 -3.30 -11.08 -8.73
C SER A 107 -4.10 -9.85 -8.28
N VAL A 108 -3.45 -8.68 -8.23
CA VAL A 108 -4.10 -7.43 -7.87
C VAL A 108 -5.21 -7.07 -8.87
N HIS A 109 -6.41 -6.85 -8.37
CA HIS A 109 -7.57 -6.39 -9.15
C HIS A 109 -7.59 -4.87 -9.24
N TYR A 110 -6.62 -4.29 -9.98
CA TYR A 110 -6.33 -2.85 -9.98
C TYR A 110 -7.54 -1.93 -10.15
N PRO A 111 -8.44 -2.11 -11.13
CA PRO A 111 -9.57 -1.20 -11.30
C PRO A 111 -10.48 -1.13 -10.07
N GLN A 112 -10.74 -2.28 -9.44
CA GLN A 112 -11.60 -2.38 -8.26
C GLN A 112 -10.90 -1.84 -7.02
N VAL A 113 -9.61 -2.15 -6.84
CA VAL A 113 -8.80 -1.64 -5.73
C VAL A 113 -8.67 -0.13 -5.79
N ARG A 114 -8.36 0.44 -6.97
CA ARG A 114 -8.27 1.89 -7.19
C ARG A 114 -9.60 2.57 -6.87
N LYS A 115 -10.72 2.01 -7.37
CA LYS A 115 -12.06 2.53 -7.06
C LYS A 115 -12.36 2.50 -5.56
N LEU A 116 -12.06 1.39 -4.89
CA LEU A 116 -12.28 1.23 -3.45
C LEU A 116 -11.46 2.23 -2.63
N LYS A 117 -10.15 2.27 -2.84
CA LYS A 117 -9.24 3.16 -2.10
C LYS A 117 -9.50 4.63 -2.40
N ARG A 118 -9.89 4.98 -3.63
CA ARG A 118 -10.33 6.34 -3.98
C ARG A 118 -11.56 6.76 -3.17
N ALA A 119 -12.58 5.91 -3.08
CA ALA A 119 -13.79 6.20 -2.31
C ALA A 119 -13.48 6.41 -0.81
N LEU A 120 -12.57 5.61 -0.23
CA LEU A 120 -12.09 5.81 1.15
C LEU A 120 -11.37 7.15 1.31
N LEU A 121 -10.50 7.50 0.36
CA LEU A 121 -9.78 8.77 0.39
C LEU A 121 -10.72 9.97 0.27
N GLU A 122 -11.73 9.90 -0.61
CA GLU A 122 -12.73 10.96 -0.77
C GLU A 122 -13.55 11.17 0.51
N LYS A 123 -13.90 10.09 1.23
CA LYS A 123 -14.54 10.19 2.54
C LYS A 123 -13.67 10.88 3.59
N ALA A 124 -12.40 10.48 3.68
CA ALA A 124 -11.44 11.10 4.58
C ALA A 124 -11.25 12.59 4.22
N PHE A 125 -11.07 12.90 2.94
CA PHE A 125 -10.84 14.24 2.44
C PHE A 125 -12.02 15.18 2.70
N ALA A 126 -13.26 14.74 2.46
CA ALA A 126 -14.45 15.55 2.73
C ALA A 126 -14.59 15.93 4.21
N ARG A 127 -14.06 15.11 5.12
CA ARG A 127 -14.04 15.40 6.55
C ARG A 127 -12.88 16.31 6.93
N PHE A 128 -11.71 16.09 6.35
CA PHE A 128 -10.56 16.98 6.47
C PHE A 128 -10.91 18.42 6.06
N GLU A 129 -11.64 18.61 4.96
CA GLU A 129 -12.08 19.94 4.51
C GLU A 129 -13.15 20.60 5.41
N ALA A 130 -13.86 19.81 6.21
CA ALA A 130 -14.91 20.30 7.10
C ALA A 130 -14.41 20.68 8.50
N GLY A 131 -13.16 20.33 8.84
CA GLY A 131 -12.47 20.68 10.09
C GLY A 131 -11.66 21.95 9.99
#